data_AF-A0A0G9H2J2-F1
#
_entry.id   AF-A0A0G9H2J2-F1
#
_cell.length_a   1.000
_cell.length_b   1.000
_cell.length_c   1.000
_cell.angle_alpha   90.00
_cell.angle_beta   90.00
_cell.angle_gamma   90.00
#
_symmetry.space_group_name_H-M   'P 1'
#
loop_
_entity.id
_entity.type
_entity.pdbx_description
1 polymer ?
#
loop_
_entity_poly.entity_id
_entity_poly.type
_entity_poly.pdbx_seq_one_letter_code
_entity_poly.pdbx_strand_id
1 'polypeptide(L)'
;MTPLVVGVTSHRNIAAAEIEPIRQRLQAFFASLKRDYPSLSLVALSALAEGGDQLFASEALAAGARLVVPLPLPREMYVEDFAEPAVREGFDELFQRADVIRLPLLKSQSREALQAHGEARNRQYAKAGVFIASHAHILVSIWDGKDSGRLGGTAQIVKYYLHGSLPGIIEHPRQARHILSGGDEHLLYHIVCSREGAQGSVAEGLTALQTLWRTGDHVSLEAEPPEEFDLMIRHMVEFNEDCETYAPQIDAAADEHGVSPSESTQAVDRLFRCADWLAMHFRKRVLLALRVTYTLAALMGIAFTLYAHLTQQNNMIYFFLLLFAAGGIVAALARRREWHRKYLDYRALAEGLRIQLYWRRAGISKDTDHEFAHDNFLQKQNIELGWIRNVMRAVGLQPPAKPEPDALTQVINEWVGEPGRSGQLHYFECKTLESAGLHHLTETVGSISLWTGIAISVFLAIFALKLPEDIKNTLVVIMAVLSIVAAVREAYAYRKADKELIRQYRFMQRIFSGARAALDRTDDPAEKRGILRSLGDAALTEHAEWTLMRRERQVEHSKF
;
A
#
# COMPACT_ATOMS: atom_id res chain seq x y z
N MET A 1 -4.57 6.73 12.64
CA MET A 1 -5.53 6.96 11.55
C MET A 1 -4.80 7.64 10.40
N THR A 2 -5.09 7.23 9.17
CA THR A 2 -4.42 7.73 7.97
C THR A 2 -5.17 8.95 7.42
N PRO A 3 -4.46 10.05 7.09
CA PRO A 3 -5.09 11.23 6.52
C PRO A 3 -5.24 11.13 5.00
N LEU A 4 -6.13 11.96 4.44
CA LEU A 4 -6.13 12.29 3.00
C LEU A 4 -5.24 13.51 2.78
N VAL A 5 -4.20 13.35 1.96
CA VAL A 5 -3.17 14.37 1.72
C VAL A 5 -3.44 15.10 0.42
N VAL A 6 -3.74 16.39 0.49
CA VAL A 6 -3.96 17.26 -0.67
C VAL A 6 -2.79 18.23 -0.81
N GLY A 7 -2.05 18.14 -1.91
CA GLY A 7 -0.97 19.08 -2.24
C GLY A 7 -1.45 20.21 -3.13
N VAL A 8 -0.72 21.32 -3.18
CA VAL A 8 -0.96 22.39 -4.18
C VAL A 8 0.29 22.73 -4.98
N THR A 9 0.07 23.10 -6.24
CA THR A 9 1.04 23.84 -7.04
C THR A 9 0.33 24.95 -7.81
N SER A 10 0.80 26.19 -7.70
CA SER A 10 0.10 27.35 -8.24
C SER A 10 1.00 28.33 -8.99
N HIS A 11 0.39 29.14 -9.86
CA HIS A 11 0.99 30.40 -10.31
C HIS A 11 1.06 31.42 -9.18
N ARG A 12 2.15 32.20 -9.14
CA ARG A 12 2.31 33.29 -8.16
C ARG A 12 1.46 34.51 -8.49
N ASN A 13 1.35 34.84 -9.77
CA ASN A 13 0.68 36.04 -10.28
C ASN A 13 -0.67 35.71 -10.90
N ILE A 14 -1.64 35.30 -10.08
CA ILE A 14 -3.02 35.01 -10.52
C ILE A 14 -3.73 36.34 -10.83
N ALA A 15 -4.55 36.37 -11.89
CA ALA A 15 -5.35 37.55 -12.21
C ALA A 15 -6.30 37.93 -11.05
N ALA A 16 -6.28 39.20 -10.62
CA ALA A 16 -7.04 39.67 -9.45
C ALA A 16 -8.55 39.36 -9.51
N ALA A 17 -9.16 39.45 -10.70
CA ALA A 17 -10.58 39.14 -10.91
C ALA A 17 -10.93 37.65 -10.70
N GLU A 18 -9.94 36.76 -10.76
CA GLU A 18 -10.12 35.32 -10.63
C GLU A 18 -9.87 34.80 -9.20
N ILE A 19 -9.26 35.60 -8.32
CA ILE A 19 -8.91 35.19 -6.95
C ILE A 19 -10.14 34.73 -6.15
N GLU A 20 -11.22 35.52 -6.14
CA GLU A 20 -12.44 35.20 -5.42
C GLU A 20 -13.20 33.99 -6.02
N PRO A 21 -13.38 33.87 -7.35
CA PRO A 21 -13.90 32.65 -7.94
C PRO A 21 -13.07 31.39 -7.63
N ILE A 22 -11.74 31.49 -7.62
CA ILE A 22 -10.85 30.37 -7.27
C ILE A 22 -11.03 30.00 -5.80
N ARG A 23 -11.15 30.98 -4.90
CA ARG A 23 -11.46 30.78 -3.49
C ARG A 23 -12.72 29.94 -3.30
N GLN A 24 -13.81 30.31 -3.98
CA GLN A 24 -15.09 29.58 -3.89
C GLN A 24 -14.96 28.14 -4.40
N ARG A 25 -14.17 27.89 -5.44
CA ARG A 25 -13.90 26.54 -5.96
C ARG A 25 -13.10 25.69 -4.97
N LEU A 26 -12.12 26.28 -4.30
CA LEU A 26 -11.36 25.61 -3.24
C LEU A 26 -12.25 25.25 -2.04
N GLN A 27 -13.13 26.17 -1.62
CA GLN A 27 -14.10 25.93 -0.56
C GLN A 27 -15.04 24.76 -0.92
N ALA A 28 -15.59 24.76 -2.14
CA ALA A 28 -16.44 23.68 -2.62
C ALA A 28 -15.70 22.34 -2.68
N PHE A 29 -14.45 22.34 -3.14
CA PHE A 29 -13.60 21.15 -3.22
C PHE A 29 -13.31 20.56 -1.83
N PHE A 30 -12.91 21.37 -0.85
CA PHE A 30 -12.68 20.85 0.50
C PHE A 30 -13.98 20.40 1.17
N ALA A 31 -15.10 21.07 0.90
CA ALA A 31 -16.41 20.68 1.39
C ALA A 31 -16.87 19.33 0.82
N SER A 32 -16.63 19.06 -0.47
CA SER A 32 -16.95 17.77 -1.07
C SER A 32 -16.12 16.64 -0.47
N LEU A 33 -14.80 16.83 -0.32
CA LEU A 33 -13.92 15.83 0.30
C LEU A 33 -14.37 15.46 1.72
N LYS A 34 -14.78 16.44 2.53
CA LYS A 34 -15.31 16.17 3.88
C LYS A 34 -16.63 15.42 3.88
N ARG A 35 -17.53 15.77 2.96
CA ARG A 35 -18.85 15.16 2.85
C ARG A 35 -18.72 13.70 2.39
N ASP A 36 -17.86 13.47 1.41
CA ASP A 36 -17.74 12.18 0.75
C ASP A 36 -16.85 11.21 1.55
N TYR A 37 -15.88 11.73 2.32
CA TYR A 37 -14.92 10.96 3.14
C TYR A 37 -14.78 11.50 4.59
N PRO A 38 -15.85 11.47 5.40
CA PRO A 38 -15.87 12.12 6.71
C PRO A 38 -14.90 11.54 7.75
N SER A 39 -14.49 10.27 7.60
CA SER A 39 -13.56 9.60 8.52
C SER A 39 -12.08 9.88 8.19
N LEU A 40 -11.77 10.53 7.06
CA LEU A 40 -10.41 10.92 6.71
C LEU A 40 -10.12 12.34 7.19
N SER A 41 -9.16 12.48 8.10
CA SER A 41 -8.62 13.80 8.42
C SER A 41 -7.89 14.39 7.21
N LEU A 42 -8.15 15.65 6.88
CA LEU A 42 -7.51 16.33 5.76
C LEU A 42 -6.15 16.91 6.16
N VAL A 43 -5.15 16.70 5.31
CA VAL A 43 -3.82 17.32 5.42
C VAL A 43 -3.54 18.09 4.14
N ALA A 44 -3.24 19.39 4.27
CA ALA A 44 -2.92 20.28 3.17
C ALA A 44 -1.41 20.50 3.08
N LEU A 45 -0.82 20.24 1.92
CA LEU A 45 0.60 20.47 1.63
C LEU A 45 0.77 21.67 0.71
N SER A 46 1.43 22.72 1.21
CA SER A 46 1.70 23.94 0.44
C SER A 46 3.08 24.47 0.78
N ALA A 47 3.83 24.96 -0.22
CA ALA A 47 5.09 25.66 0.02
C ALA A 47 4.88 27.08 0.58
N LEU A 48 3.62 27.54 0.65
CA LEU A 48 3.22 28.91 0.99
C LEU A 48 3.87 29.98 0.10
N ALA A 49 4.12 29.63 -1.16
CA ALA A 49 4.54 30.62 -2.14
C ALA A 49 3.45 31.70 -2.30
N GLU A 50 3.87 32.90 -2.68
CA GLU A 50 2.96 33.99 -3.03
C GLU A 50 1.91 33.53 -4.07
N GLY A 51 0.69 34.06 -3.99
CA GLY A 51 -0.41 33.74 -4.89
C GLY A 51 -1.27 32.57 -4.42
N GLY A 52 -1.53 31.61 -5.31
CA GLY A 52 -2.52 30.57 -5.04
C GLY A 52 -2.12 29.52 -4.00
N ASP A 53 -0.82 29.39 -3.69
CA ASP A 53 -0.33 28.50 -2.62
C ASP A 53 -0.78 28.97 -1.22
N GLN A 54 -0.75 30.27 -0.96
CA GLN A 54 -1.28 30.88 0.27
C GLN A 54 -2.81 30.86 0.30
N LEU A 55 -3.47 31.14 -0.84
CA LEU A 55 -4.92 31.04 -0.96
C LEU A 55 -5.41 29.63 -0.62
N PHE A 56 -4.82 28.60 -1.22
CA PHE A 56 -5.10 27.20 -0.92
C PHE A 56 -4.92 26.87 0.56
N ALA A 57 -3.80 27.31 1.17
CA ALA A 57 -3.52 27.05 2.58
C ALA A 57 -4.55 27.70 3.51
N SER A 58 -4.99 28.93 3.20
CA SER A 58 -6.02 29.63 3.98
C SER A 58 -7.37 28.90 3.95
N GLU A 59 -7.82 28.48 2.76
CA GLU A 59 -9.09 27.77 2.60
C GLU A 59 -9.03 26.35 3.19
N ALA A 60 -7.88 25.67 3.09
CA ALA A 60 -7.67 24.38 3.73
C ALA A 60 -7.79 24.46 5.26
N LEU A 61 -7.17 25.47 5.88
CA LEU A 61 -7.27 25.72 7.31
C LEU A 61 -8.69 26.11 7.74
N ALA A 62 -9.41 26.90 6.95
CA ALA A 62 -10.82 27.22 7.18
C ALA A 62 -11.69 25.96 7.11
N ALA A 63 -11.34 25.04 6.21
CA ALA A 63 -11.89 23.69 6.17
C ALA A 63 -11.28 22.77 7.23
N GLY A 64 -10.60 23.25 8.28
CA GLY A 64 -10.12 22.42 9.38
C GLY A 64 -9.09 21.35 9.00
N ALA A 65 -8.45 21.47 7.83
CA ALA A 65 -7.33 20.62 7.46
C ALA A 65 -6.09 21.00 8.28
N ARG A 66 -5.22 20.04 8.54
CA ARG A 66 -3.90 20.27 9.09
C ARG A 66 -2.97 20.78 7.98
N LEU A 67 -2.36 21.94 8.17
CA LEU A 67 -1.43 22.51 7.18
C LEU A 67 0.01 22.05 7.43
N VAL A 68 0.64 21.47 6.42
CA VAL A 68 2.04 21.04 6.44
C VAL A 68 2.82 21.82 5.38
N VAL A 69 3.91 22.46 5.79
CA VAL A 69 4.68 23.39 4.96
C VAL A 69 6.09 22.88 4.75
N PRO A 70 6.37 22.22 3.60
CA PRO A 70 7.73 21.90 3.20
C PRO A 70 8.44 23.16 2.71
N LEU A 71 9.28 23.74 3.57
CA LEU A 71 10.04 24.94 3.24
C LEU A 71 11.20 24.61 2.28
N PRO A 72 11.28 25.26 1.10
CA PRO A 72 12.42 25.10 0.19
C PRO A 72 13.69 25.77 0.73
N LEU A 73 13.54 26.83 1.52
CA LEU A 73 14.63 27.65 2.07
C LEU A 73 14.36 27.94 3.54
N PRO A 74 15.40 28.26 4.34
CA PRO A 74 15.24 28.91 5.63
C PRO A 74 14.25 30.08 5.55
N ARG A 75 13.37 30.21 6.54
CA ARG A 75 12.27 31.18 6.56
C ARG A 75 12.75 32.59 6.26
N GLU A 76 13.88 32.97 6.86
CA GLU A 76 14.44 34.31 6.76
C GLU A 76 14.74 34.68 5.30
N MET A 77 15.32 33.75 4.54
CA MET A 77 15.58 33.94 3.11
C MET A 77 14.35 33.73 2.23
N TYR A 78 13.36 32.95 2.69
CA TYR A 78 12.16 32.66 1.92
C TYR A 78 11.23 33.88 1.84
N VAL A 79 11.03 34.56 2.97
CA VAL A 79 10.14 35.73 3.07
C VAL A 79 10.67 36.94 2.30
N GLU A 80 12.00 37.04 2.14
CA GLU A 80 12.65 38.07 1.32
C GLU A 80 12.20 38.04 -0.15
N ASP A 81 11.75 36.89 -0.66
CA ASP A 81 11.28 36.75 -2.05
C ASP A 81 9.87 37.31 -2.29
N PHE A 82 9.15 37.68 -1.24
CA PHE A 82 7.80 38.24 -1.35
C PHE A 82 7.87 39.76 -1.46
N ALA A 83 7.32 40.30 -2.55
CA ALA A 83 7.42 41.73 -2.86
C ALA A 83 6.50 42.57 -1.96
N GLU A 84 5.30 42.08 -1.67
CA GLU A 84 4.27 42.85 -0.96
C GLU A 84 4.23 42.58 0.55
N PRO A 85 4.13 43.61 1.41
CA PRO A 85 4.01 43.43 2.85
C PRO A 85 2.80 42.56 3.27
N ALA A 86 1.65 42.73 2.61
CA ALA A 86 0.44 41.96 2.90
C ALA A 86 0.63 40.44 2.66
N VAL A 87 1.41 40.06 1.65
CA VAL A 87 1.76 38.66 1.36
C VAL A 87 2.67 38.08 2.45
N ARG A 88 3.54 38.91 3.05
CA ARG A 88 4.40 38.51 4.17
C ARG A 88 3.59 38.30 5.46
N GLU A 89 2.65 39.20 5.74
CA GLU A 89 1.73 39.06 6.88
C GLU A 89 0.89 37.78 6.75
N GLY A 90 0.27 37.54 5.58
CA GLY A 90 -0.47 36.32 5.31
C GLY A 90 0.39 35.06 5.43
N PHE A 91 1.62 35.09 4.92
CA PHE A 91 2.58 34.00 5.12
C PHE A 91 2.83 33.73 6.61
N ASP A 92 3.10 34.76 7.41
CA ASP A 92 3.42 34.60 8.83
C ASP A 92 2.24 34.05 9.64
N GLU A 93 1.01 34.48 9.35
CA GLU A 93 -0.21 33.94 9.97
C GLU A 93 -0.40 32.46 9.66
N LEU A 94 -0.25 32.07 8.38
CA LEU A 94 -0.36 30.69 7.94
C LEU A 94 0.77 29.83 8.53
N PHE A 95 1.98 30.36 8.56
CA PHE A 95 3.18 29.70 9.06
C PHE A 95 3.07 29.36 10.54
N GLN A 96 2.51 30.25 11.36
CA GLN A 96 2.29 30.00 12.79
C GLN A 96 1.31 28.85 13.07
N ARG A 97 0.41 28.56 12.13
CA ARG A 97 -0.62 27.52 12.23
C ARG A 97 -0.22 26.22 11.52
N ALA A 98 0.99 26.15 10.97
CA ALA A 98 1.45 25.04 10.15
C ALA A 98 2.48 24.17 10.86
N ASP A 99 2.52 22.89 10.47
CA ASP A 99 3.64 22.00 10.75
C ASP A 99 4.72 22.17 9.68
N VAL A 100 5.90 22.62 10.11
CA VAL A 100 6.95 23.02 9.18
C VAL A 100 7.96 21.89 8.99
N ILE A 101 8.14 21.48 7.73
CA ILE A 101 9.18 20.53 7.33
C ILE A 101 10.29 21.32 6.65
N ARG A 102 11.47 21.37 7.27
CA ARG A 102 12.65 21.98 6.66
C ARG A 102 13.28 20.97 5.71
N LEU A 103 13.25 21.24 4.41
CA LEU A 103 13.89 20.37 3.44
C LEU A 103 15.42 20.51 3.55
N PRO A 104 16.18 19.40 3.47
CA PRO A 104 17.64 19.46 3.55
C PRO A 104 18.20 20.20 2.34
N LEU A 105 19.28 20.97 2.53
CA LEU A 105 20.00 21.58 1.40
C LEU A 105 20.63 20.48 0.55
N LEU A 106 20.76 20.72 -0.75
CA LEU A 106 21.42 19.77 -1.66
C LEU A 106 22.92 19.76 -1.34
N LYS A 107 23.54 18.57 -1.26
CA LYS A 107 24.95 18.40 -0.84
C LYS A 107 25.95 19.20 -1.68
N SER A 108 25.58 19.56 -2.91
CA SER A 108 26.37 20.34 -3.85
C SER A 108 26.25 21.87 -3.68
N GLN A 109 25.45 22.37 -2.74
CA GLN A 109 25.17 23.80 -2.59
C GLN A 109 25.62 24.32 -1.23
N SER A 110 26.47 25.35 -1.23
CA SER A 110 26.80 26.11 -0.03
C SER A 110 25.70 27.14 0.27
N ARG A 111 25.62 27.62 1.51
CA ARG A 111 24.61 28.62 1.92
C ARG A 111 24.77 29.94 1.14
N GLU A 112 26.00 30.26 0.74
CA GLU A 112 26.36 31.44 -0.03
C GLU A 112 25.81 31.38 -1.47
N ALA A 113 25.79 30.18 -2.08
CA ALA A 113 25.22 29.97 -3.42
C ALA A 113 23.69 30.14 -3.46
N LEU A 114 23.02 30.13 -2.31
CA LEU A 114 21.57 30.31 -2.17
C LEU A 114 21.15 31.77 -1.94
N GLN A 115 22.10 32.66 -1.64
CA GLN A 115 21.82 34.08 -1.38
C GLN A 115 21.49 34.86 -2.67
N ALA A 116 22.04 34.45 -3.81
CA ALA A 116 21.72 35.05 -5.10
C ALA A 116 20.57 34.31 -5.80
N HIS A 117 19.66 35.05 -6.44
CA HIS A 117 18.68 34.46 -7.35
C HIS A 117 19.42 33.76 -8.50
N GLY A 118 19.17 32.45 -8.66
CA GLY A 118 19.88 31.65 -9.64
C GLY A 118 19.45 30.18 -9.64
N GLU A 119 20.17 29.37 -10.41
CA GLU A 119 19.84 27.95 -10.62
C GLU A 119 19.83 27.14 -9.31
N ALA A 120 20.77 27.43 -8.40
CA ALA A 120 20.84 26.74 -7.11
C ALA A 120 19.55 26.92 -6.29
N ARG A 121 19.02 28.14 -6.25
CA ARG A 121 17.75 28.48 -5.58
C ARG A 121 16.56 27.86 -6.30
N ASN A 122 16.52 27.93 -7.63
CA ASN A 122 15.46 27.29 -8.43
C ASN A 122 15.39 25.77 -8.21
N ARG A 123 16.53 25.11 -8.01
CA ARG A 123 16.58 23.69 -7.64
C ARG A 123 15.95 23.42 -6.26
N GLN A 124 16.11 24.31 -5.28
CA GLN A 124 15.43 24.17 -3.97
C GLN A 124 13.91 24.34 -4.09
N TYR A 125 13.46 25.32 -4.89
CA TYR A 125 12.03 25.48 -5.19
C TYR A 125 11.44 24.24 -5.87
N ALA A 126 12.12 23.75 -6.90
CA ALA A 126 11.70 22.53 -7.59
C ALA A 126 11.70 21.31 -6.67
N LYS A 127 12.65 21.20 -5.74
CA LYS A 127 12.70 20.15 -4.72
C LYS A 127 11.47 20.21 -3.79
N ALA A 128 11.04 21.39 -3.37
CA ALA A 128 9.81 21.53 -2.59
C ALA A 128 8.57 21.13 -3.41
N GLY A 129 8.49 21.53 -4.67
CA GLY A 129 7.41 21.10 -5.56
C GLY A 129 7.37 19.58 -5.76
N VAL A 130 8.53 18.94 -5.97
CA VAL A 130 8.66 17.48 -6.04
C VAL A 130 8.24 16.84 -4.72
N PHE A 131 8.68 17.36 -3.59
CA PHE A 131 8.28 16.84 -2.29
C PHE A 131 6.75 16.87 -2.11
N ILE A 132 6.10 17.98 -2.48
CA ILE A 132 4.63 18.10 -2.42
C ILE A 132 3.98 17.07 -3.34
N ALA A 133 4.39 17.02 -4.61
CA ALA A 133 3.84 16.11 -5.61
C ALA A 133 4.01 14.63 -5.20
N SER A 134 5.15 14.24 -4.63
CA SER A 134 5.41 12.85 -4.23
C SER A 134 4.63 12.40 -3.00
N HIS A 135 4.15 13.32 -2.16
CA HIS A 135 3.38 12.97 -0.95
C HIS A 135 1.88 13.25 -1.09
N ALA A 136 1.46 14.01 -2.09
CA ALA A 136 0.07 14.31 -2.37
C ALA A 136 -0.69 13.09 -2.91
N HIS A 137 -1.83 12.77 -2.29
CA HIS A 137 -2.81 11.82 -2.85
C HIS A 137 -3.62 12.47 -3.95
N ILE A 138 -3.99 13.73 -3.73
CA ILE A 138 -4.61 14.61 -4.72
C ILE A 138 -3.73 15.85 -4.85
N LEU A 139 -3.26 16.16 -6.05
CA LEU A 139 -2.57 17.42 -6.32
C LEU A 139 -3.58 18.44 -6.87
N VAL A 140 -3.70 19.60 -6.24
CA VAL A 140 -4.47 20.73 -6.78
C VAL A 140 -3.52 21.61 -7.59
N SER A 141 -3.83 21.82 -8.86
CA SER A 141 -3.11 22.80 -9.69
C SER A 141 -3.97 24.03 -9.94
N ILE A 142 -3.41 25.21 -9.68
CA ILE A 142 -4.01 26.50 -10.03
C ILE A 142 -3.13 27.10 -11.12
N TRP A 143 -3.47 26.79 -12.38
CA TRP A 143 -2.55 26.89 -13.50
C TRP A 143 -3.27 27.20 -14.82
N ASP A 144 -2.62 27.98 -15.69
CA ASP A 144 -3.12 28.40 -17.02
C ASP A 144 -3.05 27.31 -18.10
N GLY A 145 -2.47 26.14 -17.79
CA GLY A 145 -2.30 25.06 -18.76
C GLY A 145 -1.07 25.19 -19.66
N LYS A 146 -0.31 26.29 -19.56
CA LYS A 146 0.81 26.58 -20.46
C LYS A 146 2.15 26.14 -19.87
N ASP A 147 3.02 25.57 -20.71
CA ASP A 147 4.41 25.32 -20.34
C ASP A 147 5.17 26.65 -20.26
N SER A 148 6.07 26.76 -19.28
CA SER A 148 6.91 27.94 -19.08
C SER A 148 8.39 27.67 -19.33
N GLY A 149 8.80 26.39 -19.48
CA GLY A 149 10.20 25.99 -19.63
C GLY A 149 11.11 26.34 -18.43
N ARG A 150 10.56 26.87 -17.33
CA ARG A 150 11.31 27.27 -16.14
C ARG A 150 11.43 26.10 -15.15
N LEU A 151 12.64 25.91 -14.62
CA LEU A 151 12.91 24.92 -13.58
C LEU A 151 12.11 25.24 -12.30
N GLY A 152 11.37 24.27 -11.80
CA GLY A 152 10.53 24.39 -10.60
C GLY A 152 9.21 25.13 -10.80
N GLY A 153 8.82 25.42 -12.06
CA GLY A 153 7.52 26.02 -12.36
C GLY A 153 6.35 25.04 -12.21
N THR A 154 5.13 25.57 -12.05
CA THR A 154 3.87 24.82 -11.90
C THR A 154 3.69 23.75 -12.97
N ALA A 155 3.93 24.08 -14.25
CA ALA A 155 3.83 23.14 -15.37
C ALA A 155 4.78 21.94 -15.24
N GLN A 156 6.00 22.18 -14.72
CA GLN A 156 7.00 21.12 -14.54
C GLN A 156 6.61 20.18 -13.38
N ILE A 157 6.05 20.72 -12.30
CA ILE A 157 5.54 19.93 -11.17
C ILE A 157 4.31 19.11 -11.57
N VAL A 158 3.38 19.70 -12.33
CA VAL A 158 2.24 18.98 -12.90
C VAL A 158 2.71 17.82 -13.79
N LYS A 159 3.67 18.07 -14.69
CA LYS A 159 4.26 17.03 -15.56
C LYS A 159 4.98 15.94 -14.75
N TYR A 160 5.68 16.32 -13.68
CA TYR A 160 6.32 15.37 -12.78
C TYR A 160 5.30 14.53 -12.03
N TYR A 161 4.23 15.13 -11.54
CA TYR A 161 3.18 14.42 -10.82
C TYR A 161 2.46 13.40 -11.71
N LEU A 162 2.11 13.78 -12.94
CA LEU A 162 1.38 12.91 -13.86
C LEU A 162 2.26 11.85 -14.55
N HIS A 163 3.51 12.19 -14.89
CA HIS A 163 4.35 11.33 -15.75
C HIS A 163 5.71 10.96 -15.15
N GLY A 164 5.98 11.39 -13.92
CA GLY A 164 7.20 11.06 -13.20
C GLY A 164 8.50 11.69 -13.75
N SER A 165 8.42 12.64 -14.68
CA SER A 165 9.61 13.26 -15.30
C SER A 165 9.85 14.68 -14.79
N LEU A 166 11.05 14.95 -14.27
CA LEU A 166 11.49 16.31 -13.91
C LEU A 166 12.89 16.62 -14.49
N PRO A 167 12.95 17.20 -15.71
CA PRO A 167 14.22 17.56 -16.35
C PRO A 167 15.11 18.45 -15.47
N GLY A 168 16.41 18.14 -15.37
CA GLY A 168 17.43 18.95 -14.68
C GLY A 168 17.59 18.73 -13.17
N ILE A 169 16.77 17.86 -12.56
CA ILE A 169 16.92 17.43 -11.15
C ILE A 169 16.82 15.91 -11.04
N ILE A 170 15.90 15.29 -11.80
CA ILE A 170 15.73 13.84 -11.85
C ILE A 170 15.96 13.43 -13.31
N GLU A 171 17.21 13.11 -13.64
CA GLU A 171 17.62 12.75 -15.01
C GLU A 171 17.39 11.27 -15.36
N HIS A 172 17.10 10.42 -14.37
CA HIS A 172 16.80 9.02 -14.61
C HIS A 172 15.36 8.87 -15.11
N PRO A 173 15.12 8.32 -16.31
CA PRO A 173 13.81 8.34 -16.93
C PRO A 173 12.86 7.34 -16.24
N ARG A 174 11.94 7.84 -15.41
CA ARG A 174 10.68 7.14 -15.12
C ARG A 174 9.89 6.82 -16.40
N GLN A 175 10.14 7.58 -17.47
CA GLN A 175 9.43 7.53 -18.76
C GLN A 175 9.31 6.12 -19.35
N ALA A 176 10.40 5.36 -19.47
CA ALA A 176 10.32 4.07 -20.18
C ALA A 176 9.46 3.03 -19.43
N ARG A 177 9.38 3.10 -18.10
CA ARG A 177 8.61 2.15 -17.29
C ARG A 177 7.17 2.61 -17.07
N HIS A 178 6.94 3.91 -16.84
CA HIS A 178 5.60 4.46 -16.61
C HIS A 178 4.74 4.41 -17.88
N ILE A 179 5.31 4.78 -19.05
CA ILE A 179 4.61 4.76 -20.35
C ILE A 179 4.19 3.33 -20.74
N LEU A 180 4.92 2.31 -20.28
CA LEU A 180 4.61 0.89 -20.52
C LEU A 180 3.67 0.29 -19.46
N SER A 181 3.49 0.93 -18.30
CA SER A 181 2.82 0.32 -17.14
C SER A 181 1.33 0.66 -17.00
N GLY A 182 0.77 1.52 -17.86
CA GLY A 182 -0.68 1.72 -18.05
C GLY A 182 -1.51 1.72 -16.76
N GLY A 183 -1.64 2.90 -16.12
CA GLY A 183 -2.38 3.07 -14.88
C GLY A 183 -1.73 4.14 -14.02
N ASP A 184 -2.10 5.39 -14.24
CA ASP A 184 -1.60 6.49 -13.42
C ASP A 184 -2.40 6.55 -12.12
N GLU A 185 -1.71 6.42 -10.99
CA GLU A 185 -2.32 6.52 -9.65
C GLU A 185 -2.32 7.95 -9.11
N HIS A 186 -2.05 8.91 -9.99
CA HIS A 186 -1.88 10.31 -9.69
C HIS A 186 -3.14 11.07 -10.10
N LEU A 187 -3.85 11.62 -9.12
CA LEU A 187 -5.07 12.37 -9.33
C LEU A 187 -4.82 13.87 -9.19
N LEU A 188 -4.94 14.59 -10.29
CA LEU A 188 -4.78 16.04 -10.33
C LEU A 188 -6.15 16.71 -10.42
N TYR A 189 -6.44 17.62 -9.50
CA TYR A 189 -7.58 18.55 -9.59
C TYR A 189 -7.08 19.88 -10.15
N HIS A 190 -7.44 20.19 -11.39
CA HIS A 190 -6.94 21.37 -12.09
C HIS A 190 -7.99 22.48 -12.08
N ILE A 191 -7.66 23.59 -11.43
CA ILE A 191 -8.38 24.86 -11.51
C ILE A 191 -7.65 25.75 -12.53
N VAL A 192 -8.29 26.00 -13.67
CA VAL A 192 -7.71 26.81 -14.73
C VAL A 192 -7.74 28.28 -14.33
N CYS A 193 -6.60 28.96 -14.36
CA CYS A 193 -6.51 30.39 -14.07
C CYS A 193 -5.66 31.15 -15.10
N SER A 194 -5.91 32.44 -15.24
CA SER A 194 -5.10 33.37 -16.03
C SER A 194 -4.03 34.04 -15.17
N ARG A 195 -2.93 34.42 -15.80
CA ARG A 195 -1.91 35.25 -15.17
C ARG A 195 -2.30 36.73 -15.18
N GLU A 196 -1.83 37.46 -14.19
CA GLU A 196 -1.93 38.92 -14.16
C GLU A 196 -1.33 39.53 -15.44
N GLY A 197 -2.04 40.49 -16.04
CA GLY A 197 -1.67 41.09 -17.33
C GLY A 197 -2.00 40.24 -18.58
N ALA A 198 -2.50 39.01 -18.42
CA ALA A 198 -2.88 38.11 -19.50
C ALA A 198 -4.26 37.47 -19.25
N GLN A 199 -5.24 38.29 -18.85
CA GLN A 199 -6.60 37.84 -18.53
C GLN A 199 -7.23 37.05 -19.69
N GLY A 200 -7.77 35.87 -19.38
CA GLY A 200 -8.37 34.95 -20.35
C GLY A 200 -7.37 34.18 -21.20
N SER A 201 -6.06 34.41 -21.04
CA SER A 201 -5.03 33.75 -21.83
C SER A 201 -4.61 32.42 -21.18
N VAL A 202 -5.34 31.36 -21.50
CA VAL A 202 -5.07 29.98 -21.05
C VAL A 202 -4.62 29.10 -22.23
N ALA A 203 -4.20 27.85 -21.95
CA ALA A 203 -3.83 26.90 -23.01
C ALA A 203 -5.04 26.53 -23.88
N GLU A 204 -4.75 26.09 -25.11
CA GLU A 204 -5.77 25.71 -26.09
C GLU A 204 -6.67 24.57 -25.54
N GLY A 205 -7.98 24.72 -25.73
CA GLY A 205 -8.99 23.76 -25.22
C GLY A 205 -9.38 23.95 -23.76
N LEU A 206 -8.78 24.89 -23.03
CA LEU A 206 -9.16 25.24 -21.66
C LEU A 206 -9.91 26.57 -21.62
N THR A 207 -10.79 26.73 -20.61
CA THR A 207 -11.47 27.99 -20.32
C THR A 207 -11.05 28.50 -18.94
N ALA A 208 -10.87 29.82 -18.78
CA ALA A 208 -10.57 30.42 -17.49
C ALA A 208 -11.64 30.03 -16.45
N LEU A 209 -11.19 29.74 -15.22
CA LEU A 209 -12.00 29.24 -14.11
C LEU A 209 -12.61 27.85 -14.33
N GLN A 210 -12.29 27.12 -15.39
CA GLN A 210 -12.75 25.74 -15.54
C GLN A 210 -12.10 24.84 -14.47
N THR A 211 -12.85 23.85 -13.99
CA THR A 211 -12.34 22.79 -13.09
C THR A 211 -12.44 21.46 -13.78
N LEU A 212 -11.40 20.64 -13.64
CA LEU A 212 -11.33 19.32 -14.26
C LEU A 212 -10.41 18.39 -13.48
N TRP A 213 -10.68 17.09 -13.57
CA TRP A 213 -9.81 16.04 -13.05
C TRP A 213 -8.87 15.55 -14.16
N ARG A 214 -7.59 15.34 -13.83
CA ARG A 214 -6.60 14.77 -14.76
C ARG A 214 -5.87 13.62 -14.12
N THR A 215 -5.72 12.56 -14.90
CA THR A 215 -4.70 11.53 -14.73
C THR A 215 -3.67 11.72 -15.84
N GLY A 216 -2.62 10.90 -15.92
CA GLY A 216 -1.65 11.05 -17.01
C GLY A 216 -2.24 10.70 -18.37
N ASP A 217 -3.17 9.75 -18.44
CA ASP A 217 -3.81 9.31 -19.68
C ASP A 217 -5.21 9.91 -19.94
N HIS A 218 -5.92 10.40 -18.92
CA HIS A 218 -7.32 10.84 -19.04
C HIS A 218 -7.60 12.22 -18.42
N VAL A 219 -8.59 12.91 -18.99
CA VAL A 219 -9.13 14.18 -18.47
C VAL A 219 -10.64 14.03 -18.33
N SER A 220 -11.17 14.31 -17.14
CA SER A 220 -12.61 14.32 -16.86
C SER A 220 -13.07 15.73 -16.49
N LEU A 221 -14.19 16.15 -17.08
CA LEU A 221 -14.86 17.41 -16.78
C LEU A 221 -15.98 17.25 -15.73
N GLU A 222 -16.18 16.03 -15.25
CA GLU A 222 -17.18 15.73 -14.23
C GLU A 222 -16.80 16.36 -12.89
N ALA A 223 -17.81 16.62 -12.06
CA ALA A 223 -17.59 17.17 -10.72
C ALA A 223 -16.95 16.14 -9.79
N GLU A 224 -17.32 14.87 -9.95
CA GLU A 224 -16.85 13.75 -9.14
C GLU A 224 -15.51 13.20 -9.66
N PRO A 225 -14.65 12.69 -8.76
CA PRO A 225 -13.42 12.03 -9.18
C PRO A 225 -13.75 10.72 -9.94
N PRO A 226 -12.86 10.23 -10.82
CA PRO A 226 -13.07 8.97 -11.50
C PRO A 226 -13.27 7.80 -10.50
N GLU A 227 -14.16 6.86 -10.84
CA GLU A 227 -14.62 5.78 -9.95
C GLU A 227 -13.49 4.98 -9.30
N GLU A 228 -12.43 4.68 -10.05
CA GLU A 228 -11.26 3.93 -9.56
C GLU A 228 -10.53 4.66 -8.42
N PHE A 229 -10.49 5.99 -8.45
CA PHE A 229 -9.88 6.81 -7.40
C PHE A 229 -10.80 7.01 -6.21
N ASP A 230 -12.11 7.13 -6.43
CA ASP A 230 -13.10 7.11 -5.34
C ASP A 230 -13.00 5.79 -4.57
N LEU A 231 -12.95 4.65 -5.27
CA LEU A 231 -12.76 3.33 -4.66
C LEU A 231 -11.42 3.23 -3.89
N MET A 232 -10.34 3.75 -4.46
CA MET A 232 -9.03 3.82 -3.78
C MET A 232 -9.11 4.61 -2.46
N ILE A 233 -9.78 5.78 -2.45
CA ILE A 233 -9.93 6.59 -1.23
C ILE A 233 -10.87 5.87 -0.23
N ARG A 234 -11.93 5.20 -0.71
CA ARG A 234 -12.82 4.38 0.14
C ARG A 234 -12.09 3.22 0.82
N HIS A 235 -11.08 2.62 0.19
CA HIS A 235 -10.24 1.62 0.86
C HIS A 235 -9.44 2.22 2.03
N MET A 236 -9.04 3.49 1.94
CA MET A 236 -8.42 4.19 3.08
C MET A 236 -9.42 4.44 4.21
N VAL A 237 -10.65 4.84 3.87
CA VAL A 237 -11.76 4.97 4.83
C VAL A 237 -12.00 3.63 5.55
N GLU A 238 -12.14 2.55 4.78
CA GLU A 238 -12.38 1.21 5.32
C GLU A 238 -11.26 0.74 6.24
N PHE A 239 -10.00 1.01 5.89
CA PHE A 239 -8.87 0.68 6.76
C PHE A 239 -8.94 1.44 8.09
N ASN A 240 -9.29 2.72 8.06
CA ASN A 240 -9.47 3.52 9.27
C ASN A 240 -10.62 2.97 10.13
N GLU A 241 -11.78 2.68 9.54
CA GLU A 241 -12.94 2.11 10.25
C GLU A 241 -12.62 0.75 10.87
N ASP A 242 -11.88 -0.12 10.17
CA ASP A 242 -11.42 -1.40 10.73
C ASP A 242 -10.43 -1.17 11.88
N CYS A 243 -9.52 -0.19 11.78
CA CYS A 243 -8.62 0.16 12.89
C CYS A 243 -9.38 0.63 14.13
N GLU A 244 -10.43 1.45 13.97
CA GLU A 244 -11.28 1.90 15.07
C GLU A 244 -12.09 0.77 15.67
N THR A 245 -12.72 -0.05 14.82
CA THR A 245 -13.55 -1.19 15.24
C THR A 245 -12.78 -2.18 16.11
N TYR A 246 -11.51 -2.41 15.78
CA TYR A 246 -10.65 -3.37 16.48
C TYR A 246 -9.61 -2.72 17.40
N ALA A 247 -9.72 -1.42 17.68
CA ALA A 247 -8.75 -0.69 18.51
C ALA A 247 -8.49 -1.37 19.88
N PRO A 248 -9.50 -1.83 20.64
CA PRO A 248 -9.27 -2.47 21.94
C PRO A 248 -8.41 -3.75 21.84
N GLN A 249 -8.59 -4.55 20.79
CA GLN A 249 -7.82 -5.78 20.61
C GLN A 249 -6.41 -5.52 20.08
N ILE A 250 -6.24 -4.45 19.29
CA ILE A 250 -4.94 -4.00 18.80
C ILE A 250 -4.11 -3.48 19.97
N ASP A 251 -4.69 -2.63 20.82
CA ASP A 251 -4.01 -2.06 21.99
C ASP A 251 -3.64 -3.15 23.01
N ALA A 252 -4.53 -4.12 23.28
CA ALA A 252 -4.23 -5.25 24.15
C ALA A 252 -3.05 -6.12 23.63
N ALA A 253 -2.95 -6.32 22.31
CA ALA A 253 -1.84 -7.06 21.71
C ALA A 253 -0.52 -6.26 21.73
N ALA A 254 -0.60 -4.93 21.75
CA ALA A 254 0.55 -4.03 21.82
C ALA A 254 1.20 -4.06 23.22
N ASP A 255 0.40 -4.13 24.29
CA ASP A 255 0.89 -4.16 25.67
C ASP A 255 1.68 -5.44 26.00
N GLU A 256 1.35 -6.58 25.38
CA GLU A 256 2.08 -7.85 25.56
C GLU A 256 3.52 -7.80 25.05
N HIS A 257 3.84 -6.91 24.09
CA HIS A 257 5.14 -6.88 23.43
C HIS A 257 6.13 -5.87 24.05
N GLY A 258 5.73 -5.05 25.03
CA GLY A 258 6.62 -4.27 25.91
C GLY A 258 7.55 -3.23 25.24
N VAL A 259 7.45 -2.99 23.93
CA VAL A 259 8.28 -2.00 23.23
C VAL A 259 7.57 -0.65 23.21
N SER A 260 8.09 0.30 24.00
CA SER A 260 7.67 1.70 23.93
C SER A 260 8.35 2.36 22.74
N PRO A 261 7.61 2.79 21.69
CA PRO A 261 8.20 3.46 20.55
C PRO A 261 8.75 4.83 20.96
N SER A 262 9.80 5.31 20.27
CA SER A 262 10.24 6.70 20.42
C SER A 262 9.15 7.65 19.91
N GLU A 263 9.00 8.84 20.49
CA GLU A 263 7.97 9.83 20.10
C GLU A 263 7.94 10.08 18.58
N SER A 264 9.10 10.07 17.94
CA SER A 264 9.27 10.29 16.50
C SER A 264 8.78 9.16 15.59
N THR A 265 8.63 7.94 16.10
CA THR A 265 8.22 6.75 15.33
C THR A 265 6.84 6.23 15.74
N GLN A 266 6.23 6.82 16.77
CA GLN A 266 4.97 6.37 17.37
C GLN A 266 3.81 6.27 16.36
N ALA A 267 3.68 7.21 15.43
CA ALA A 267 2.58 7.18 14.45
C ALA A 267 2.76 6.06 13.41
N VAL A 268 3.99 5.85 12.92
CA VAL A 268 4.32 4.78 11.97
C VAL A 268 4.13 3.42 12.64
N ASP A 269 4.65 3.30 13.86
CA ASP A 269 4.58 2.09 14.66
C ASP A 269 3.11 1.72 14.95
N ARG A 270 2.27 2.69 15.35
CA ARG A 270 0.84 2.45 15.57
C ARG A 270 0.15 1.97 14.29
N LEU A 271 0.40 2.61 13.15
CA LEU A 271 -0.18 2.19 11.88
C LEU A 271 0.30 0.80 11.45
N PHE A 272 1.59 0.49 11.68
CA PHE A 272 2.16 -0.83 11.44
C PHE A 272 1.47 -1.90 12.30
N ARG A 273 1.33 -1.67 13.62
CA ARG A 273 0.66 -2.58 14.55
C ARG A 273 -0.80 -2.83 14.16
N CYS A 274 -1.52 -1.78 13.79
CA CYS A 274 -2.89 -1.93 13.29
C CYS A 274 -2.94 -2.79 12.02
N ALA A 275 -2.11 -2.48 11.02
CA ALA A 275 -2.08 -3.22 9.76
C ALA A 275 -1.69 -4.69 9.95
N ASP A 276 -0.67 -4.97 10.77
CA ASP A 276 -0.20 -6.33 11.03
C ASP A 276 -1.26 -7.16 11.79
N TRP A 277 -1.88 -6.58 12.82
CA TRP A 277 -2.94 -7.25 13.56
C TRP A 277 -4.16 -7.54 12.68
N LEU A 278 -4.62 -6.56 11.88
CA LEU A 278 -5.74 -6.74 10.95
C LEU A 278 -5.42 -7.79 9.89
N ALA A 279 -4.21 -7.79 9.32
CA ALA A 279 -3.76 -8.80 8.38
C ALA A 279 -3.85 -10.20 9.01
N MET A 280 -3.37 -10.37 10.24
CA MET A 280 -3.44 -11.63 10.97
C MET A 280 -4.88 -12.05 11.31
N HIS A 281 -5.74 -11.09 11.66
CA HIS A 281 -7.15 -11.30 11.94
C HIS A 281 -7.90 -11.84 10.72
N PHE A 282 -7.81 -11.15 9.58
CA PHE A 282 -8.48 -11.57 8.35
C PHE A 282 -7.85 -12.83 7.75
N ARG A 283 -6.54 -13.05 7.91
CA ARG A 283 -5.89 -14.33 7.54
C ARG A 283 -6.55 -15.51 8.23
N LYS A 284 -6.79 -15.41 9.54
CA LYS A 284 -7.46 -16.48 10.31
C LYS A 284 -8.87 -16.76 9.77
N ARG A 285 -9.64 -15.72 9.43
CA ARG A 285 -11.00 -15.87 8.86
C ARG A 285 -10.98 -16.49 7.46
N VAL A 286 -10.06 -16.08 6.59
CA VAL A 286 -9.89 -16.67 5.25
C VAL A 286 -9.53 -18.15 5.36
N LEU A 287 -8.57 -18.50 6.21
CA LEU A 287 -8.17 -19.89 6.41
C LEU A 287 -9.29 -20.73 7.05
N LEU A 288 -10.05 -20.15 7.98
CA LEU A 288 -11.21 -20.82 8.57
C LEU A 288 -12.31 -21.06 7.53
N ALA A 289 -12.67 -20.06 6.74
CA ALA A 289 -13.65 -20.17 5.67
C ALA A 289 -13.24 -21.22 4.63
N LEU A 290 -11.97 -21.23 4.25
CA LEU A 290 -11.39 -22.24 3.37
C LEU A 290 -11.49 -23.63 4.02
N ARG A 291 -11.08 -23.78 5.29
CA ARG A 291 -11.16 -25.06 6.01
C ARG A 291 -12.59 -25.58 6.08
N VAL A 292 -13.54 -24.74 6.47
CA VAL A 292 -14.96 -25.09 6.56
C VAL A 292 -15.50 -25.52 5.19
N THR A 293 -15.20 -24.75 4.13
CA THR A 293 -15.70 -25.06 2.78
C THR A 293 -15.20 -26.41 2.28
N TYR A 294 -13.91 -26.70 2.44
CA TYR A 294 -13.33 -27.97 2.01
C TYR A 294 -13.75 -29.14 2.93
N THR A 295 -13.94 -28.91 4.22
CA THR A 295 -14.52 -29.93 5.12
C THR A 295 -15.96 -30.25 4.74
N LEU A 296 -16.79 -29.25 4.42
CA LEU A 296 -18.15 -29.46 3.94
C LEU A 296 -18.15 -30.22 2.60
N ALA A 297 -17.24 -29.89 1.68
CA ALA A 297 -17.10 -30.60 0.41
C ALA A 297 -16.69 -32.09 0.62
N ALA A 298 -15.77 -32.39 1.54
CA ALA A 298 -15.43 -33.76 1.89
C ALA A 298 -16.62 -34.51 2.50
N LEU A 299 -17.32 -33.90 3.47
CA LEU A 299 -18.50 -34.50 4.09
C LEU A 299 -19.61 -34.76 3.07
N MET A 300 -19.80 -33.84 2.12
CA MET A 300 -20.76 -33.97 1.05
C MET A 300 -20.43 -35.16 0.13
N GLY A 301 -19.16 -35.30 -0.27
CA GLY A 301 -18.70 -36.45 -1.04
C GLY A 301 -18.86 -37.78 -0.29
N ILE A 302 -18.47 -37.81 0.99
CA ILE A 302 -18.59 -39.00 1.85
C ILE A 302 -20.06 -39.38 2.02
N ALA A 303 -20.93 -38.43 2.32
CA ALA A 303 -22.37 -38.66 2.46
C ALA A 303 -22.99 -39.24 1.18
N PHE A 304 -22.59 -38.73 0.02
CA PHE A 304 -23.02 -39.26 -1.28
C PHE A 304 -22.57 -40.71 -1.48
N THR A 305 -21.30 -41.03 -1.18
CA THR A 305 -20.76 -42.39 -1.29
C THR A 305 -21.49 -43.38 -0.36
N LEU A 306 -21.76 -42.98 0.88
CA LEU A 306 -22.48 -43.79 1.87
C LEU A 306 -23.94 -44.04 1.45
N TYR A 307 -24.60 -43.03 0.90
CA TYR A 307 -25.96 -43.17 0.35
C TYR A 307 -25.98 -44.15 -0.82
N ALA A 308 -25.03 -44.05 -1.75
CA ALA A 308 -24.99 -44.86 -2.96
C ALA A 308 -24.72 -46.36 -2.67
N HIS A 309 -23.96 -46.70 -1.62
CA HIS A 309 -23.47 -48.07 -1.41
C HIS A 309 -23.95 -48.76 -0.12
N LEU A 310 -24.44 -48.02 0.90
CA LEU A 310 -24.76 -48.61 2.20
C LEU A 310 -26.18 -48.30 2.69
N THR A 311 -26.64 -47.07 2.52
CA THR A 311 -27.85 -46.58 3.19
C THR A 311 -28.74 -45.84 2.21
N GLN A 312 -29.63 -46.56 1.53
CA GLN A 312 -30.70 -45.99 0.68
C GLN A 312 -31.79 -45.27 1.51
N GLN A 313 -31.42 -44.63 2.61
CA GLN A 313 -32.36 -43.84 3.40
C GLN A 313 -32.56 -42.47 2.75
N ASN A 314 -33.81 -42.13 2.44
CA ASN A 314 -34.20 -40.86 1.82
C ASN A 314 -33.71 -39.61 2.60
N ASN A 315 -33.41 -39.75 3.90
CA ASN A 315 -32.94 -38.66 4.75
C ASN A 315 -31.54 -38.13 4.38
N MET A 316 -30.71 -38.93 3.69
CA MET A 316 -29.35 -38.50 3.27
C MET A 316 -29.37 -37.37 2.24
N ILE A 317 -30.41 -37.28 1.42
CA ILE A 317 -30.56 -36.20 0.44
C ILE A 317 -30.75 -34.85 1.17
N TYR A 318 -31.57 -34.81 2.22
CA TYR A 318 -31.75 -33.59 3.03
C TYR A 318 -30.46 -33.19 3.75
N PHE A 319 -29.68 -34.15 4.25
CA PHE A 319 -28.38 -33.88 4.85
C PHE A 319 -27.38 -33.31 3.82
N PHE A 320 -27.34 -33.87 2.61
CA PHE A 320 -26.53 -33.35 1.51
C PHE A 320 -26.91 -31.91 1.16
N LEU A 321 -28.21 -31.62 1.02
CA LEU A 321 -28.72 -30.27 0.75
C LEU A 321 -28.35 -29.27 1.85
N LEU A 322 -28.41 -29.69 3.12
CA LEU A 322 -27.98 -28.87 4.26
C LEU A 322 -26.49 -28.51 4.16
N LEU A 323 -25.61 -29.49 3.89
CA LEU A 323 -24.17 -29.25 3.74
C LEU A 323 -23.87 -28.31 2.57
N PHE A 324 -24.57 -28.48 1.44
CA PHE A 324 -24.44 -27.61 0.28
C PHE A 324 -24.88 -26.18 0.60
N ALA A 325 -26.04 -26.00 1.25
CA ALA A 325 -26.53 -24.70 1.67
C ALA A 325 -25.56 -24.01 2.65
N ALA A 326 -25.03 -24.75 3.63
CA ALA A 326 -24.03 -24.23 4.57
C ALA A 326 -22.75 -23.78 3.84
N GLY A 327 -22.27 -24.55 2.86
CA GLY A 327 -21.11 -24.18 2.04
C GLY A 327 -21.37 -22.90 1.23
N GLY A 328 -22.56 -22.80 0.61
CA GLY A 328 -22.99 -21.60 -0.10
C GLY A 328 -23.06 -20.35 0.78
N ILE A 329 -23.57 -20.48 2.01
CA ILE A 329 -23.64 -19.38 2.99
C ILE A 329 -22.23 -18.92 3.37
N VAL A 330 -21.31 -19.84 3.67
CA VAL A 330 -19.92 -19.51 4.02
C VAL A 330 -19.23 -18.79 2.85
N ALA A 331 -19.38 -19.28 1.63
CA ALA A 331 -18.82 -18.65 0.44
C ALA A 331 -19.43 -17.27 0.16
N ALA A 332 -20.74 -17.11 0.34
CA ALA A 332 -21.42 -15.83 0.18
C ALA A 332 -20.96 -14.81 1.24
N LEU A 333 -20.81 -15.22 2.50
CA LEU A 333 -20.33 -14.36 3.57
C LEU A 333 -18.88 -13.94 3.35
N ALA A 334 -18.01 -14.88 2.96
CA ALA A 334 -16.60 -14.61 2.69
C ALA A 334 -16.41 -13.64 1.51
N ARG A 335 -17.25 -13.76 0.47
CA ARG A 335 -17.26 -12.83 -0.68
C ARG A 335 -17.80 -11.46 -0.29
N ARG A 336 -18.97 -11.39 0.36
CA ARG A 336 -19.59 -10.10 0.76
C ARG A 336 -18.75 -9.28 1.73
N ARG A 337 -17.97 -9.94 2.59
CA ARG A 337 -17.08 -9.27 3.55
C ARG A 337 -15.66 -9.09 3.04
N GLU A 338 -15.37 -9.55 1.82
CA GLU A 338 -14.08 -9.41 1.13
C GLU A 338 -12.85 -9.76 1.99
N TRP A 339 -12.97 -10.77 2.87
CA TRP A 339 -11.90 -11.10 3.82
C TRP A 339 -10.57 -11.40 3.16
N HIS A 340 -10.59 -11.92 1.91
CA HIS A 340 -9.39 -12.21 1.16
C HIS A 340 -8.66 -10.93 0.70
N ARG A 341 -9.40 -9.95 0.16
CA ARG A 341 -8.85 -8.63 -0.23
C ARG A 341 -8.22 -7.95 0.97
N LYS A 342 -8.98 -7.81 2.06
CA LYS A 342 -8.51 -7.20 3.32
C LYS A 342 -7.25 -7.87 3.85
N TYR A 343 -7.19 -9.21 3.84
CA TYR A 343 -6.00 -9.94 4.27
C TYR A 343 -4.76 -9.59 3.43
N LEU A 344 -4.86 -9.64 2.10
CA LEU A 344 -3.73 -9.37 1.21
C LEU A 344 -3.29 -7.91 1.30
N ASP A 345 -4.24 -6.99 1.26
CA ASP A 345 -3.99 -5.55 1.27
C ASP A 345 -3.37 -5.09 2.60
N TYR A 346 -3.93 -5.52 3.74
CA TYR A 346 -3.37 -5.15 5.05
C TYR A 346 -2.02 -5.80 5.30
N ARG A 347 -1.79 -7.01 4.77
CA ARG A 347 -0.46 -7.63 4.83
C ARG A 347 0.55 -6.83 4.00
N ALA A 348 0.20 -6.43 2.78
CA ALA A 348 1.07 -5.62 1.94
C ALA A 348 1.39 -4.26 2.59
N LEU A 349 0.39 -3.62 3.20
CA LEU A 349 0.59 -2.39 3.97
C LEU A 349 1.50 -2.62 5.19
N ALA A 350 1.26 -3.68 5.97
CA ALA A 350 2.06 -4.00 7.15
C ALA A 350 3.54 -4.20 6.79
N GLU A 351 3.84 -4.98 5.76
CA GLU A 351 5.22 -5.21 5.31
C GLU A 351 5.87 -3.90 4.79
N GLY A 352 5.12 -3.07 4.08
CA GLY A 352 5.58 -1.76 3.61
C GLY A 352 5.93 -0.81 4.75
N LEU A 353 5.02 -0.67 5.73
CA LEU A 353 5.21 0.17 6.92
C LEU A 353 6.35 -0.34 7.80
N ARG A 354 6.50 -1.67 7.93
CA ARG A 354 7.58 -2.30 8.70
C ARG A 354 8.96 -1.91 8.17
N ILE A 355 9.13 -1.97 6.84
CA ILE A 355 10.40 -1.59 6.20
C ILE A 355 10.66 -0.08 6.34
N GLN A 356 9.64 0.76 6.16
CA GLN A 356 9.73 2.20 6.43
C GLN A 356 10.12 2.50 7.89
N LEU A 357 9.54 1.79 8.85
CA LEU A 357 9.84 1.94 10.28
C LEU A 357 11.32 1.61 10.57
N TYR A 358 11.81 0.48 10.08
CA TYR A 358 13.20 0.08 10.30
C TYR A 358 14.21 0.99 9.60
N TRP A 359 13.91 1.46 8.39
CA TRP A 359 14.76 2.46 7.72
C TRP A 359 14.81 3.78 8.47
N ARG A 360 13.67 4.26 8.99
CA ARG A 360 13.62 5.47 9.81
C ARG A 360 14.46 5.32 11.08
N ARG A 361 14.30 4.19 11.79
CA ARG A 361 15.11 3.89 13.00
C ARG A 361 16.60 3.78 12.68
N ALA A 362 16.97 3.20 11.54
CA ALA A 362 18.37 3.10 11.11
C ALA A 362 18.98 4.44 10.64
N GLY A 363 18.18 5.52 10.57
CA GLY A 363 18.60 6.81 10.05
C GLY A 363 18.84 6.80 8.53
N ILE A 364 18.24 5.86 7.82
CA ILE A 364 18.26 5.79 6.36
C ILE A 364 17.26 6.83 5.86
N SER A 365 17.67 8.10 5.90
CA SER A 365 16.96 9.17 5.23
C SER A 365 17.23 9.02 3.75
N LYS A 366 16.19 8.74 2.97
CA LYS A 366 16.30 8.77 1.50
C LYS A 366 16.63 10.20 1.11
N ASP A 367 17.89 10.45 0.76
CA ASP A 367 18.27 11.68 0.06
C ASP A 367 17.27 11.82 -1.10
N THR A 368 16.60 12.96 -1.14
CA THR A 368 15.61 13.40 -2.15
C THR A 368 16.04 13.21 -3.60
N ASP A 369 17.31 12.90 -3.84
CA ASP A 369 17.88 12.64 -5.15
C ASP A 369 17.54 11.22 -5.67
N HIS A 370 17.15 10.26 -4.79
CA HIS A 370 16.79 8.91 -5.23
C HIS A 370 15.61 8.28 -4.44
N GLU A 371 14.44 8.37 -5.08
CA GLU A 371 13.36 7.38 -5.16
C GLU A 371 12.72 6.92 -3.85
N PHE A 372 11.53 7.47 -3.59
CA PHE A 372 10.62 7.00 -2.58
C PHE A 372 10.32 5.50 -2.78
N ALA A 373 10.51 4.68 -1.73
CA ALA A 373 10.34 3.23 -1.84
C ALA A 373 8.92 2.79 -2.18
N HIS A 374 7.94 3.63 -1.84
CA HIS A 374 6.55 3.39 -2.19
C HIS A 374 6.32 3.52 -3.69
N ASP A 375 7.14 4.28 -4.43
CA ASP A 375 6.93 4.47 -5.86
C ASP A 375 7.17 3.17 -6.63
N ASN A 376 8.19 2.38 -6.29
CA ASN A 376 8.49 1.10 -6.96
C ASN A 376 7.64 -0.10 -6.44
N PHE A 377 6.89 0.08 -5.35
CA PHE A 377 6.10 -0.97 -4.72
C PHE A 377 4.73 -1.10 -5.41
N LEU A 378 4.34 -2.30 -5.87
CA LEU A 378 3.02 -2.62 -6.45
C LEU A 378 2.61 -1.88 -7.76
N GLN A 379 3.55 -1.36 -8.56
CA GLN A 379 3.23 -0.57 -9.78
C GLN A 379 2.46 -1.33 -10.89
N LYS A 380 2.28 -2.65 -10.79
CA LYS A 380 1.65 -3.43 -11.86
C LYS A 380 0.11 -3.23 -11.85
N GLN A 381 -0.39 -2.41 -12.77
CA GLN A 381 -1.72 -2.42 -13.41
C GLN A 381 -3.00 -2.42 -12.53
N ASN A 382 -2.95 -2.08 -11.24
CA ASN A 382 -4.18 -1.95 -10.45
C ASN A 382 -4.19 -0.71 -9.57
N ILE A 383 -4.88 0.34 -10.03
CA ILE A 383 -5.06 1.63 -9.35
C ILE A 383 -5.63 1.44 -7.94
N GLU A 384 -6.43 0.39 -7.72
CA GLU A 384 -6.97 0.07 -6.39
C GLU A 384 -5.87 -0.22 -5.36
N LEU A 385 -4.65 -0.63 -5.73
CA LEU A 385 -3.54 -0.80 -4.78
C LEU A 385 -2.86 0.52 -4.39
N GLY A 386 -3.20 1.62 -5.08
CA GLY A 386 -2.68 2.97 -4.81
C GLY A 386 -2.95 3.44 -3.39
N TRP A 387 -4.02 2.95 -2.75
CA TRP A 387 -4.36 3.32 -1.38
C TRP A 387 -3.26 2.94 -0.38
N ILE A 388 -2.60 1.79 -0.58
CA ILE A 388 -1.50 1.31 0.28
C ILE A 388 -0.32 2.29 0.19
N ARG A 389 0.04 2.70 -1.03
CA ARG A 389 1.09 3.69 -1.26
C ARG A 389 0.72 5.06 -0.71
N ASN A 390 -0.54 5.48 -0.82
CA ASN A 390 -1.02 6.72 -0.23
C ASN A 390 -0.82 6.73 1.29
N VAL A 391 -1.15 5.63 1.98
CA VAL A 391 -0.86 5.52 3.42
C VAL A 391 0.64 5.61 3.70
N MET A 392 1.48 4.88 2.95
CA MET A 392 2.94 4.93 3.09
C MET A 392 3.53 6.32 2.78
N ARG A 393 2.93 7.08 1.85
CA ARG A 393 3.27 8.48 1.51
C ARG A 393 2.90 9.41 2.66
N ALA A 394 1.70 9.28 3.22
CA ALA A 394 1.25 10.13 4.32
C ALA A 394 2.14 9.99 5.56
N VAL A 395 2.56 8.76 5.87
CA VAL A 395 3.56 8.48 6.93
C VAL A 395 4.89 9.21 6.65
N GLY A 396 5.27 9.29 5.37
CA GLY A 396 6.42 10.01 4.81
C GLY A 396 6.57 11.45 5.27
N LEU A 397 5.46 12.14 5.59
CA LEU A 397 5.43 13.55 5.99
C LEU A 397 6.10 13.84 7.34
N GLN A 398 6.22 12.84 8.22
CA GLN A 398 6.88 13.06 9.51
C GLN A 398 8.39 13.24 9.32
N PRO A 399 8.99 14.28 9.90
CA PRO A 399 10.41 14.53 9.76
C PRO A 399 11.21 13.35 10.34
N PRO A 400 12.31 12.94 9.68
CA PRO A 400 13.15 11.87 10.21
C PRO A 400 13.74 12.29 11.56
N ALA A 401 13.62 11.41 12.55
CA ALA A 401 14.29 11.58 13.83
C ALA A 401 15.81 11.56 13.65
N LYS A 402 16.55 12.26 14.51
CA LYS A 402 17.99 12.00 14.63
C LYS A 402 18.15 10.55 15.13
N PRO A 403 18.87 9.69 14.40
CA PRO A 403 19.06 8.31 14.83
C PRO A 403 19.83 8.30 16.16
N GLU A 404 19.37 7.49 17.12
CA GLU A 404 20.13 7.24 18.35
C GLU A 404 21.44 6.50 18.02
N PRO A 405 22.51 6.68 18.82
CA PRO A 405 23.82 6.08 18.55
C PRO A 405 23.78 4.56 18.33
N ASP A 406 22.93 3.86 19.10
CA ASP A 406 22.79 2.40 19.06
C ASP A 406 21.62 1.90 18.18
N ALA A 407 20.86 2.82 17.57
CA ALA A 407 19.65 2.45 16.83
C ALA A 407 19.94 1.51 15.64
N LEU A 408 21.10 1.67 14.98
CA LEU A 408 21.49 0.82 13.86
C LEU A 408 21.68 -0.64 14.30
N THR A 409 22.38 -0.87 15.42
CA THR A 409 22.63 -2.20 15.96
C THR A 409 21.33 -2.84 16.46
N GLN A 410 20.47 -2.06 17.12
CA GLN A 410 19.13 -2.54 17.53
C GLN A 410 18.29 -2.94 16.32
N VAL A 411 18.24 -2.12 15.27
CA VAL A 411 17.52 -2.45 14.04
C VAL A 411 18.07 -3.71 13.39
N ILE A 412 19.38 -3.91 13.33
CA ILE A 412 19.97 -5.13 12.77
C ILE A 412 19.53 -6.36 13.59
N ASN A 413 19.56 -6.27 14.91
CA ASN A 413 19.20 -7.40 15.78
C ASN A 413 17.69 -7.69 15.82
N GLU A 414 16.85 -6.67 15.73
CA GLU A 414 15.39 -6.84 15.74
C GLU A 414 14.84 -7.19 14.36
N TRP A 415 15.29 -6.49 13.31
CA TRP A 415 14.78 -6.70 11.96
C TRP A 415 15.42 -7.92 11.31
N VAL A 416 16.75 -7.96 11.18
CA VAL A 416 17.44 -9.07 10.52
C VAL A 416 17.54 -10.26 11.47
N GLY A 417 18.05 -10.02 12.67
CA GLY A 417 18.21 -11.02 13.72
C GLY A 417 19.40 -11.95 13.52
N GLU A 418 19.39 -13.05 14.27
CA GLU A 418 20.38 -14.12 14.23
C GLU A 418 19.73 -15.45 13.80
N PRO A 419 20.43 -16.28 13.00
CA PRO A 419 19.94 -17.61 12.62
C PRO A 419 19.59 -18.44 13.87
N GLY A 420 18.42 -19.08 13.85
CA GLY A 420 17.96 -19.94 14.93
C GLY A 420 17.63 -19.25 16.26
N ARG A 421 17.68 -17.91 16.35
CA ARG A 421 17.50 -17.19 17.62
C ARG A 421 16.46 -16.08 17.57
N SER A 422 16.57 -15.15 16.61
CA SER A 422 15.79 -13.90 16.66
C SER A 422 15.56 -13.27 15.29
N GLY A 423 14.70 -12.25 15.28
CA GLY A 423 14.38 -11.43 14.11
C GLY A 423 13.68 -12.17 12.99
N GLN A 424 13.67 -11.56 11.81
CA GLN A 424 12.97 -12.13 10.66
C GLN A 424 13.63 -13.38 10.09
N LEU A 425 14.95 -13.52 10.27
CA LEU A 425 15.66 -14.70 9.82
C LEU A 425 15.15 -15.96 10.53
N HIS A 426 15.04 -15.91 11.86
CA HIS A 426 14.47 -17.01 12.64
C HIS A 426 13.00 -17.27 12.29
N TYR A 427 12.20 -16.22 12.09
CA TYR A 427 10.80 -16.36 11.67
C TYR A 427 10.67 -17.13 10.35
N PHE A 428 11.46 -16.77 9.33
CA PHE A 428 11.40 -17.45 8.03
C PHE A 428 11.96 -18.86 8.06
N GLU A 429 12.96 -19.14 8.90
CA GLU A 429 13.45 -20.50 9.16
C GLU A 429 12.35 -21.39 9.73
N CYS A 430 11.73 -20.98 10.84
CA CYS A 430 10.65 -21.72 11.48
C CYS A 430 9.46 -21.92 10.53
N LYS A 431 9.05 -20.87 9.80
CA LYS A 431 7.91 -20.96 8.87
C LYS A 431 8.20 -21.84 7.66
N THR A 432 9.44 -21.86 7.18
CA THR A 432 9.85 -22.76 6.09
C THR A 432 9.77 -24.21 6.55
N LEU A 433 10.29 -24.53 7.74
CA LEU A 433 10.26 -25.88 8.31
C LEU A 433 8.83 -26.36 8.59
N GLU A 434 8.02 -25.53 9.26
CA GLU A 434 6.62 -25.82 9.57
C GLU A 434 5.81 -26.08 8.29
N SER A 435 5.97 -25.21 7.28
CA SER A 435 5.23 -25.31 6.02
C SER A 435 5.67 -26.51 5.19
N ALA A 436 6.96 -26.84 5.17
CA ALA A 436 7.48 -28.01 4.49
C ALA A 436 6.97 -29.32 5.13
N GLY A 437 6.91 -29.39 6.46
CA GLY A 437 6.35 -30.55 7.16
C GLY A 437 4.87 -30.79 6.82
N LEU A 438 4.05 -29.73 6.83
CA LEU A 438 2.63 -29.81 6.46
C LEU A 438 2.42 -30.20 4.98
N HIS A 439 3.33 -29.78 4.09
CA HIS A 439 3.30 -30.17 2.69
C HIS A 439 3.62 -31.65 2.51
N HIS A 440 4.67 -32.15 3.16
CA HIS A 440 5.00 -33.57 3.12
C HIS A 440 3.90 -34.47 3.70
N LEU A 441 3.24 -34.04 4.78
CA LEU A 441 2.06 -34.76 5.29
C LEU A 441 0.95 -34.85 4.24
N THR A 442 0.73 -33.79 3.47
CA THR A 442 -0.28 -33.77 2.40
C THR A 442 0.09 -34.71 1.26
N GLU A 443 1.35 -34.71 0.81
CA GLU A 443 1.86 -35.66 -0.19
C GLU A 443 1.77 -37.11 0.29
N THR A 444 2.09 -37.35 1.57
CA THR A 444 2.01 -38.68 2.18
C THR A 444 0.58 -39.19 2.22
N VAL A 445 -0.39 -38.35 2.61
CA VAL A 445 -1.82 -38.71 2.59
C VAL A 445 -2.28 -39.05 1.17
N GLY A 446 -1.86 -38.28 0.16
CA GLY A 446 -2.14 -38.57 -1.24
C GLY A 446 -1.56 -39.93 -1.69
N SER A 447 -0.30 -40.19 -1.37
CA SER A 447 0.39 -41.44 -1.70
C SER A 447 -0.25 -42.65 -1.00
N ILE A 448 -0.54 -42.56 0.30
CA ILE A 448 -1.22 -43.62 1.06
C ILE A 448 -2.59 -43.93 0.45
N SER A 449 -3.38 -42.90 0.12
CA SER A 449 -4.69 -43.09 -0.51
C SER A 449 -4.58 -43.81 -1.86
N LEU A 450 -3.59 -43.43 -2.68
CA LEU A 450 -3.37 -44.05 -4.00
C LEU A 450 -2.98 -45.53 -3.85
N TRP A 451 -1.97 -45.84 -3.03
CA TRP A 451 -1.51 -47.22 -2.82
C TRP A 451 -2.57 -48.10 -2.16
N THR A 452 -3.34 -47.55 -1.22
CA THR A 452 -4.45 -48.27 -0.59
C THR A 452 -5.56 -48.55 -1.59
N GLY A 453 -5.91 -47.59 -2.46
CA GLY A 453 -6.89 -47.79 -3.52
C GLY A 453 -6.46 -48.85 -4.54
N ILE A 454 -5.18 -48.86 -4.94
CA ILE A 454 -4.61 -49.91 -5.81
C ILE A 454 -4.66 -51.27 -5.11
N ALA A 455 -4.26 -51.36 -3.84
CA ALA A 455 -4.28 -52.61 -3.08
C ALA A 455 -5.69 -53.18 -2.94
N ILE A 456 -6.68 -52.33 -2.62
CA ILE A 456 -8.09 -52.72 -2.54
C ILE A 456 -8.59 -53.19 -3.92
N SER A 457 -8.24 -52.49 -5.00
CA SER A 457 -8.64 -52.85 -6.36
C SER A 457 -8.09 -54.22 -6.80
N VAL A 458 -6.80 -54.47 -6.53
CA VAL A 458 -6.15 -55.77 -6.81
C VAL A 458 -6.77 -56.88 -5.96
N PHE A 459 -7.01 -56.63 -4.68
CA PHE A 459 -7.65 -57.59 -3.78
C PHE A 459 -9.06 -57.96 -4.26
N LEU A 460 -9.88 -56.96 -4.64
CA LEU A 460 -11.21 -57.18 -5.20
C LEU A 460 -11.15 -57.97 -6.51
N ALA A 461 -10.17 -57.72 -7.38
CA ALA A 461 -10.00 -58.45 -8.63
C ALA A 461 -9.65 -59.94 -8.40
N ILE A 462 -8.77 -60.24 -7.44
CA ILE A 462 -8.35 -61.62 -7.15
C ILE A 462 -9.47 -62.43 -6.48
N PHE A 463 -10.22 -61.80 -5.56
CA PHE A 463 -11.23 -62.48 -4.74
C PHE A 463 -12.68 -62.19 -5.16
N ALA A 464 -12.89 -61.66 -6.36
CA ALA A 464 -14.19 -61.20 -6.88
C ALA A 464 -15.30 -62.27 -6.76
N LEU A 465 -14.97 -63.54 -6.99
CA LEU A 465 -15.93 -64.66 -6.97
C LEU A 465 -16.10 -65.29 -5.57
N LYS A 466 -15.25 -64.96 -4.61
CA LYS A 466 -15.23 -65.57 -3.26
C LYS A 466 -15.75 -64.65 -2.17
N LEU A 467 -15.83 -63.35 -2.42
CA LEU A 467 -16.24 -62.36 -1.43
C LEU A 467 -17.76 -62.13 -1.45
N PRO A 468 -18.42 -62.07 -0.27
CA PRO A 468 -19.77 -61.56 -0.12
C PRO A 468 -19.92 -60.13 -0.65
N GLU A 469 -21.10 -59.79 -1.18
CA GLU A 469 -21.46 -58.46 -1.68
C GLU A 469 -21.18 -57.35 -0.63
N ASP A 470 -21.53 -57.58 0.64
CA ASP A 470 -21.34 -56.59 1.71
C ASP A 470 -19.87 -56.19 1.91
N ILE A 471 -18.96 -57.17 1.80
CA ILE A 471 -17.52 -56.92 1.94
C ILE A 471 -17.01 -56.13 0.73
N LYS A 472 -17.50 -56.44 -0.49
CA LYS A 472 -17.15 -55.68 -1.69
C LYS A 472 -17.59 -54.23 -1.55
N ASN A 473 -18.85 -53.99 -1.18
CA ASN A 473 -19.39 -52.63 -1.00
C ASN A 473 -18.63 -51.85 0.06
N THR A 474 -18.28 -52.49 1.19
CA THR A 474 -17.48 -51.86 2.26
C THR A 474 -16.09 -51.46 1.77
N LEU A 475 -15.40 -52.33 1.04
CA LEU A 475 -14.07 -52.04 0.48
C LEU A 475 -14.13 -50.90 -0.56
N VAL A 476 -15.15 -50.88 -1.42
CA VAL A 476 -15.36 -49.78 -2.38
C VAL A 476 -15.61 -48.46 -1.65
N VAL A 477 -16.41 -48.45 -0.58
CA VAL A 477 -16.65 -47.25 0.24
C VAL A 477 -15.37 -46.76 0.89
N ILE A 478 -14.55 -47.63 1.48
CA ILE A 478 -13.27 -47.25 2.08
C ILE A 478 -12.35 -46.60 1.03
N MET A 479 -12.22 -47.22 -0.14
CA MET A 479 -11.43 -46.68 -1.25
C MET A 479 -11.93 -45.32 -1.71
N ALA A 480 -13.26 -45.15 -1.85
CA ALA A 480 -13.88 -43.90 -2.27
C ALA A 480 -13.70 -42.78 -1.23
N VAL A 481 -13.91 -43.07 0.06
CA VAL A 481 -13.69 -42.11 1.16
C VAL A 481 -12.24 -41.65 1.21
N LEU A 482 -11.28 -42.58 1.12
CA LEU A 482 -9.84 -42.22 1.08
C LEU A 482 -9.52 -41.32 -0.11
N SER A 483 -10.04 -41.66 -1.29
CA SER A 483 -9.85 -40.88 -2.51
C SER A 483 -10.44 -39.47 -2.40
N ILE A 484 -11.63 -39.32 -1.81
CA ILE A 484 -12.26 -38.02 -1.53
C ILE A 484 -11.40 -37.21 -0.56
N VAL A 485 -10.95 -37.80 0.54
CA VAL A 485 -10.10 -37.11 1.52
C VAL A 485 -8.80 -36.64 0.89
N ALA A 486 -8.14 -37.48 0.09
CA ALA A 486 -6.92 -37.12 -0.63
C ALA A 486 -7.17 -35.99 -1.64
N ALA A 487 -8.22 -36.09 -2.47
CA ALA A 487 -8.56 -35.09 -3.47
C ALA A 487 -8.90 -33.73 -2.83
N VAL A 488 -9.72 -33.73 -1.78
CA VAL A 488 -10.08 -32.50 -1.04
C VAL A 488 -8.84 -31.91 -0.36
N ARG A 489 -7.96 -32.74 0.21
CA ARG A 489 -6.75 -32.26 0.86
C ARG A 489 -5.77 -31.63 -0.13
N GLU A 490 -5.57 -32.25 -1.28
CA GLU A 490 -4.74 -31.70 -2.37
C GLU A 490 -5.34 -30.40 -2.91
N ALA A 491 -6.65 -30.37 -3.15
CA ALA A 491 -7.34 -29.17 -3.60
C ALA A 491 -7.30 -28.03 -2.55
N TYR A 492 -7.35 -28.35 -1.26
CA TYR A 492 -7.16 -27.40 -0.17
C TYR A 492 -5.73 -26.83 -0.15
N ALA A 493 -4.71 -27.68 -0.29
CA ALA A 493 -3.31 -27.27 -0.32
C ALA A 493 -3.00 -26.41 -1.56
N TYR A 494 -3.56 -26.78 -2.71
CA TYR A 494 -3.52 -25.99 -3.94
C TYR A 494 -4.16 -24.61 -3.74
N ARG A 495 -5.36 -24.56 -3.15
CA ARG A 495 -6.08 -23.29 -2.93
C ARG A 495 -5.41 -22.39 -1.89
N LYS A 496 -4.77 -22.98 -0.87
CA LYS A 496 -3.94 -22.25 0.10
C LYS A 496 -2.65 -21.71 -0.53
N ALA A 497 -2.24 -22.28 -1.68
CA ALA A 497 -0.99 -22.02 -2.39
C ALA A 497 0.24 -22.33 -1.51
N ASP A 498 0.25 -23.53 -0.92
CA ASP A 498 1.29 -23.97 0.02
C ASP A 498 2.68 -24.05 -0.65
N LYS A 499 2.75 -24.51 -1.91
CA LYS A 499 4.01 -24.60 -2.67
C LYS A 499 4.63 -23.23 -2.88
N GLU A 500 3.82 -22.24 -3.24
CA GLU A 500 4.24 -20.86 -3.45
C GLU A 500 4.65 -20.19 -2.14
N LEU A 501 3.91 -20.43 -1.04
CA LEU A 501 4.28 -19.93 0.30
C LEU A 501 5.66 -20.46 0.73
N ILE A 502 5.91 -21.76 0.54
CA ILE A 502 7.21 -22.36 0.86
C ILE A 502 8.31 -21.73 0.00
N ARG A 503 8.07 -21.54 -1.31
CA ARG A 503 9.03 -20.89 -2.21
C ARG A 503 9.35 -19.47 -1.75
N GLN A 504 8.34 -18.69 -1.36
CA GLN A 504 8.50 -17.33 -0.86
C GLN A 504 9.30 -17.31 0.46
N TYR A 505 8.96 -18.17 1.44
CA TYR A 505 9.70 -18.22 2.70
C TYR A 505 11.16 -18.62 2.51
N ARG A 506 11.45 -19.58 1.62
CA ARG A 506 12.83 -19.95 1.26
C ARG A 506 13.59 -18.83 0.55
N PHE A 507 12.90 -18.03 -0.26
CA PHE A 507 13.51 -16.89 -0.92
C PHE A 507 13.85 -15.79 0.09
N MET A 508 12.90 -15.41 0.94
CA MET A 508 13.12 -14.44 2.02
C MET A 508 14.21 -14.90 2.98
N GLN A 509 14.20 -16.16 3.42
CA GLN A 509 15.25 -16.71 4.27
C GLN A 509 16.64 -16.54 3.64
N ARG A 510 16.77 -16.81 2.33
CA ARG A 510 18.05 -16.63 1.61
C ARG A 510 18.49 -15.18 1.58
N ILE A 511 17.60 -14.24 1.23
CA ILE A 511 17.94 -12.81 1.20
C ILE A 511 18.37 -12.33 2.59
N PHE A 512 17.62 -12.66 3.65
CA PHE A 512 17.94 -12.25 5.01
C PHE A 512 19.25 -12.88 5.51
N SER A 513 19.51 -14.15 5.18
CA SER A 513 20.80 -14.80 5.51
C SER A 513 21.98 -14.14 4.79
N GLY A 514 21.81 -13.76 3.52
CA GLY A 514 22.83 -13.07 2.73
C GLY A 514 23.11 -11.67 3.26
N ALA A 515 22.05 -10.93 3.63
CA ALA A 515 22.17 -9.63 4.26
C ALA A 515 22.85 -9.73 5.63
N ARG A 516 22.52 -10.73 6.45
CA ARG A 516 23.20 -10.95 7.73
C ARG A 516 24.69 -11.21 7.54
N ALA A 517 25.05 -12.12 6.64
CA ALA A 517 26.43 -12.43 6.33
C ALA A 517 27.21 -11.21 5.78
N ALA A 518 26.55 -10.31 5.04
CA ALA A 518 27.15 -9.07 4.59
C ALA A 518 27.33 -8.06 5.73
N LEU A 519 26.33 -7.93 6.62
CA LEU A 519 26.39 -7.05 7.80
C LEU A 519 27.47 -7.47 8.80
N ASP A 520 27.74 -8.77 8.94
CA ASP A 520 28.78 -9.32 9.82
C ASP A 520 30.21 -9.10 9.26
N ARG A 521 30.35 -8.73 7.98
CA ARG A 521 31.66 -8.52 7.32
C ARG A 521 32.14 -7.07 7.35
N THR A 522 31.29 -6.13 7.72
CA THR A 522 31.61 -4.71 7.73
C THR A 522 31.32 -4.12 9.10
N ASP A 523 32.14 -3.17 9.52
CA ASP A 523 31.88 -2.34 10.70
C ASP A 523 31.51 -0.91 10.35
N ASP A 524 31.56 -0.54 9.06
CA ASP A 524 31.21 0.80 8.59
C ASP A 524 29.69 1.05 8.70
N PRO A 525 29.25 2.04 9.50
CA PRO A 525 27.84 2.40 9.59
C PRO A 525 27.20 2.86 8.27
N ALA A 526 27.97 3.40 7.32
CA ALA A 526 27.43 3.80 6.02
C ALA A 526 27.14 2.57 5.14
N GLU A 527 28.09 1.63 5.06
CA GLU A 527 27.92 0.36 4.37
C GLU A 527 26.78 -0.48 4.95
N LYS A 528 26.69 -0.60 6.29
CA LYS A 528 25.57 -1.29 6.97
C LYS A 528 24.20 -0.72 6.56
N ARG A 529 24.08 0.60 6.47
CA ARG A 529 22.85 1.27 5.99
C ARG A 529 22.56 0.98 4.52
N GLY A 530 23.60 0.91 3.69
CA GLY A 530 23.47 0.50 2.28
C GLY A 530 22.93 -0.93 2.12
N ILE A 531 23.43 -1.87 2.93
CA ILE A 531 22.95 -3.26 2.94
C ILE A 531 21.49 -3.34 3.40
N LEU A 532 21.12 -2.66 4.49
CA LEU A 532 19.75 -2.61 4.99
C LEU A 532 18.78 -1.95 3.99
N ARG A 533 19.25 -0.97 3.21
CA ARG A 533 18.48 -0.38 2.11
C ARG A 533 18.20 -1.42 1.03
N SER A 534 19.24 -2.07 0.51
CA SER A 534 19.11 -3.10 -0.53
C SER A 534 18.21 -4.27 -0.08
N LEU A 535 18.35 -4.70 1.17
CA LEU A 535 17.49 -5.70 1.80
C LEU A 535 16.01 -5.28 1.78
N GLY A 536 15.72 -4.04 2.19
CA GLY A 536 14.36 -3.52 2.20
C GLY A 536 13.75 -3.40 0.79
N ASP A 537 14.51 -2.92 -0.19
CA ASP A 537 14.05 -2.80 -1.58
C ASP A 537 13.75 -4.18 -2.19
N ALA A 538 14.61 -5.19 -1.93
CA ALA A 538 14.38 -6.56 -2.36
C ALA A 538 13.15 -7.20 -1.68
N ALA A 539 12.98 -6.99 -0.37
CA ALA A 539 11.84 -7.49 0.37
C ALA A 539 10.51 -6.86 -0.10
N LEU A 540 10.49 -5.54 -0.33
CA LEU A 540 9.33 -4.83 -0.88
C LEU A 540 8.93 -5.38 -2.26
N THR A 541 9.91 -5.59 -3.14
CA THR A 541 9.68 -6.12 -4.48
C THR A 541 9.02 -7.49 -4.43
N GLU A 542 9.57 -8.42 -3.65
CA GLU A 542 9.01 -9.77 -3.50
C GLU A 542 7.61 -9.77 -2.87
N HIS A 543 7.37 -8.91 -1.87
CA HIS A 543 6.05 -8.76 -1.27
C HIS A 543 5.02 -8.22 -2.27
N ALA A 544 5.42 -7.26 -3.12
CA ALA A 544 4.57 -6.72 -4.16
C ALA A 544 4.18 -7.80 -5.18
N GLU A 545 5.16 -8.55 -5.70
CA GLU A 545 4.91 -9.61 -6.68
C GLU A 545 4.02 -10.72 -6.13
N TRP A 546 4.24 -11.13 -4.88
CA TRP A 546 3.41 -12.14 -4.24
C TRP A 546 1.96 -11.70 -4.05
N THR A 547 1.73 -10.43 -3.69
CA THR A 547 0.39 -9.87 -3.48
C THR A 547 -0.38 -9.83 -4.79
N LEU A 548 0.27 -9.38 -5.87
CA LEU A 548 -0.30 -9.34 -7.21
C LEU A 548 -0.66 -10.73 -7.73
N MET A 549 0.27 -11.69 -7.62
CA MET A 549 0.06 -13.08 -8.03
C MET A 549 -1.16 -13.70 -7.31
N ARG A 550 -1.38 -13.39 -6.03
CA ARG A 550 -2.54 -13.90 -5.29
C ARG A 550 -3.85 -13.24 -5.68
N ARG A 551 -3.81 -11.96 -6.05
CA ARG A 551 -5.00 -11.24 -6.52
C ARG A 551 -5.46 -11.75 -7.88
N GLU A 552 -4.56 -11.98 -8.82
CA GLU A 552 -4.86 -12.53 -10.15
C GLU A 552 -5.54 -13.91 -10.07
N ARG A 553 -5.01 -14.81 -9.22
CA ARG A 553 -5.64 -16.11 -8.96
C ARG A 553 -7.08 -16.01 -8.45
N GLN A 554 -7.43 -14.94 -7.73
CA GLN A 554 -8.81 -14.76 -7.28
C GLN A 554 -9.74 -14.42 -8.45
N VAL A 555 -9.31 -13.54 -9.35
CA VAL A 555 -10.12 -13.06 -10.50
C VAL A 555 -10.37 -14.20 -11.50
N GLU A 556 -9.37 -15.04 -11.77
CA GLU A 556 -9.53 -16.20 -12.66
C GLU A 556 -10.56 -17.20 -12.12
N HIS A 557 -10.69 -17.31 -10.80
CA HIS A 557 -11.57 -18.27 -10.16
C HIS A 557 -12.92 -17.70 -9.71
N SER A 558 -13.12 -16.38 -9.72
CA SER A 558 -14.44 -15.77 -9.53
C SER A 558 -15.28 -15.74 -10.81
N LYS A 559 -14.67 -16.05 -11.95
CA LYS A 559 -15.34 -16.17 -13.26
C LYS A 559 -16.07 -17.51 -13.48
N PHE A 560 -16.05 -18.41 -12.49
CA PHE A 560 -16.69 -19.73 -12.54
C PHE A 560 -17.68 -19.94 -11.41
#